data_AF-A0A522EHI9-F1
#
_entry.id   AF-A0A522EHI9-F1
#
_cell.length_a   1.000
_cell.length_b   1.000
_cell.length_c   1.000
_cell.angle_alpha   90.00
_cell.angle_beta   90.00
_cell.angle_gamma   90.00
#
_symmetry.space_group_name_H-M   'P 1'
#
loop_
_entity.id
_entity.type
_entity.pdbx_description
1 polymer ?
#
loop_
_entity_poly.entity_id
_entity_poly.type
_entity_poly.pdbx_seq_one_letter_code
_entity_poly.pdbx_strand_id
1 'polypeptide(L)'
;MGLISVAVFFITMFGLGAAAVSTVRGQKLSAALVAMSIGFGISMFIVLALLFSLIHVPLDWRIFLALGIIGCLYFAYRSRNEFNFSFNPDKAFFHGAALLIAIVMLFTYLHGAFSYPYL
;
A
#
# COMPACT_ATOMS: atom_id res chain seq x y z
N MET A 1 14.36 13.99 -9.44
CA MET A 1 12.88 14.03 -9.52
C MET A 1 12.25 12.67 -9.24
N GLY A 2 12.70 11.56 -9.86
CA GLY A 2 12.09 10.23 -9.66
C GLY A 2 12.12 9.67 -8.24
N LEU A 3 13.19 9.87 -7.47
CA LEU A 3 13.28 9.36 -6.08
C LEU A 3 12.25 9.99 -5.13
N ILE A 4 11.95 11.28 -5.32
CA ILE A 4 10.98 12.01 -4.50
C ILE A 4 9.56 11.50 -4.79
N SER A 5 9.22 11.29 -6.07
CA SER A 5 7.91 10.73 -6.44
C SER A 5 7.73 9.30 -5.95
N VAL A 6 8.80 8.49 -5.94
CA VAL A 6 8.78 7.14 -5.36
C VAL A 6 8.52 7.21 -3.86
N ALA A 7 9.21 8.08 -3.13
CA ALA A 7 8.99 8.26 -1.70
C ALA A 7 7.56 8.72 -1.38
N VAL A 8 7.05 9.71 -2.13
CA VAL A 8 5.68 10.20 -2.01
C VAL A 8 4.67 9.09 -2.25
N PHE A 9 4.87 8.26 -3.28
CA PHE A 9 4.00 7.12 -3.57
C PHE A 9 3.96 6.14 -2.39
N PHE A 10 5.13 5.71 -1.89
CA PHE A 10 5.18 4.74 -0.80
C PHE A 10 4.58 5.28 0.50
N ILE A 11 4.85 6.54 0.85
CA ILE A 11 4.28 7.19 2.04
C ILE A 11 2.76 7.27 1.92
N THR A 12 2.25 7.66 0.75
CA THR A 12 0.81 7.80 0.51
C THR A 12 0.10 6.45 0.58
N MET A 13 0.61 5.45 -0.14
CA MET A 13 0.01 4.11 -0.18
C MET A 13 0.10 3.43 1.18
N PHE A 14 1.28 3.43 1.81
CA PHE A 14 1.43 2.84 3.14
C PHE A 14 0.55 3.55 4.17
N GLY A 15 0.49 4.88 4.16
CA GLY A 15 -0.29 5.66 5.12
C GLY A 15 -1.80 5.43 5.02
N LEU A 16 -2.34 5.45 3.80
CA LEU A 16 -3.77 5.18 3.56
C LEU A 16 -4.14 3.74 3.95
N GLY A 17 -3.30 2.78 3.60
CA GLY A 17 -3.55 1.39 3.94
C GLY A 17 -3.32 1.07 5.41
N ALA A 18 -2.36 1.72 6.07
CA ALA A 18 -2.17 1.64 7.51
C ALA A 18 -3.40 2.17 8.27
N ALA A 19 -4.04 3.24 7.78
CA ALA A 19 -5.32 3.69 8.32
C ALA A 19 -6.41 2.63 8.15
N ALA A 20 -6.53 2.00 6.98
CA ALA A 20 -7.51 0.94 6.74
C ALA A 20 -7.28 -0.27 7.67
N VAL A 21 -6.04 -0.76 7.75
CA VAL A 21 -5.67 -1.92 8.57
C VAL A 21 -5.80 -1.64 10.06
N SER A 22 -5.56 -0.41 10.50
CA SER A 22 -5.69 -0.01 11.92
C SER A 22 -7.11 -0.13 12.48
N THR A 23 -8.13 -0.24 11.62
CA THR A 23 -9.51 -0.51 12.05
C THR A 23 -9.70 -1.96 12.52
N VAL A 24 -8.82 -2.88 12.07
CA VAL A 24 -8.85 -4.29 12.48
C VAL A 24 -8.07 -4.44 13.78
N ARG A 25 -8.78 -4.69 14.89
CA ARG A 25 -8.19 -4.82 16.23
C ARG A 25 -7.25 -6.02 16.34
N GLY A 26 -6.15 -5.84 17.09
CA GLY A 26 -5.27 -6.91 17.56
C GLY A 26 -4.18 -7.37 16.58
N GLN A 27 -3.93 -6.61 15.51
CA GLN A 27 -2.86 -6.95 14.56
C GLN A 27 -1.52 -6.40 15.04
N LYS A 28 -0.59 -7.32 15.32
CA LYS A 28 0.79 -7.00 15.67
C LYS A 28 1.57 -6.57 14.43
N LEU A 29 2.51 -5.63 14.62
CA LEU A 29 3.36 -5.14 13.55
C LEU A 29 4.26 -6.28 13.02
N SER A 30 3.96 -6.75 11.81
CA SER A 30 4.71 -7.82 11.11
C SER A 30 4.98 -7.43 9.66
N ALA A 31 5.95 -8.08 8.99
CA ALA A 31 6.20 -7.85 7.56
C ALA A 31 4.95 -8.09 6.70
N ALA A 32 4.14 -9.09 7.07
CA ALA A 32 2.86 -9.36 6.42
C ALA A 32 1.88 -8.19 6.59
N LEU A 33 1.84 -7.56 7.78
CA LEU A 33 1.02 -6.38 8.03
C LEU A 33 1.45 -5.20 7.16
N VAL A 34 2.75 -4.96 7.03
CA VAL A 34 3.29 -3.89 6.18
C VAL A 34 2.91 -4.11 4.71
N ALA A 35 3.08 -5.35 4.22
CA ALA A 35 2.68 -5.72 2.86
C ALA A 35 1.16 -5.57 2.64
N MET A 36 0.35 -6.01 3.61
CA MET A 36 -1.10 -5.81 3.58
C MET A 36 -1.48 -4.33 3.57
N SER A 37 -0.85 -3.50 4.40
CA SER A 37 -1.08 -2.06 4.41
C SER A 37 -0.78 -1.45 3.04
N ILE A 38 0.33 -1.79 2.37
CA ILE A 38 0.59 -1.27 1.02
C ILE A 38 -0.52 -1.71 0.04
N GLY A 39 -0.93 -2.98 0.07
CA GLY A 39 -2.01 -3.49 -0.79
C GLY A 39 -3.36 -2.78 -0.56
N PHE A 40 -3.78 -2.64 0.70
CA PHE A 40 -4.99 -1.90 1.06
C PHE A 40 -4.88 -0.41 0.71
N GLY A 41 -3.68 0.16 0.78
CA GLY A 41 -3.39 1.53 0.36
C GLY A 41 -3.73 1.79 -1.09
N ILE A 42 -3.33 0.88 -1.98
CA ILE A 42 -3.63 0.96 -3.42
C ILE A 42 -5.14 0.88 -3.65
N SER A 43 -5.84 -0.05 -2.98
CA SER A 43 -7.29 -0.15 -3.08
C SER A 43 -8.01 1.09 -2.54
N MET A 44 -7.59 1.61 -1.38
CA MET A 44 -8.15 2.83 -0.80
C MET A 44 -7.93 4.04 -1.69
N PHE A 45 -6.77 4.16 -2.33
CA PHE A 45 -6.52 5.24 -3.28
C PHE A 45 -7.54 5.26 -4.42
N ILE A 46 -7.85 4.09 -5.02
CA ILE A 46 -8.87 3.98 -6.07
C ILE A 46 -10.26 4.36 -5.55
N VAL A 47 -10.64 3.85 -4.37
CA VAL A 47 -11.95 4.15 -3.77
C VAL A 47 -12.09 5.64 -3.45
N LEU A 48 -11.07 6.26 -2.86
CA LEU A 48 -11.03 7.71 -2.58
C LEU A 48 -11.05 8.53 -3.87
N ALA A 49 -10.31 8.11 -4.90
CA ALA A 49 -10.31 8.76 -6.21
C ALA A 49 -11.72 8.75 -6.84
N LEU A 50 -12.42 7.61 -6.80
CA LEU A 50 -13.79 7.50 -7.28
C LEU A 50 -14.76 8.37 -6.46
N LEU A 51 -14.63 8.35 -5.12
CA LEU A 51 -15.45 9.18 -4.24
C LEU A 51 -15.25 10.67 -4.53
N PHE A 52 -14.00 11.13 -4.60
CA PHE A 52 -13.66 12.52 -4.93
C PHE A 52 -14.17 12.94 -6.30
N SER A 53 -14.05 12.07 -7.28
CA SER A 53 -14.63 12.31 -8.61
C SER A 53 -16.15 12.46 -8.55
N LEU A 54 -16.84 11.67 -7.73
CA LEU A 54 -18.30 11.76 -7.57
C LEU A 54 -18.74 13.08 -6.92
N ILE A 55 -18.01 13.54 -5.90
CA ILE A 55 -18.26 14.82 -5.23
C ILE A 55 -17.64 16.02 -5.96
N HIS A 56 -17.11 15.81 -7.17
CA HIS A 56 -16.45 16.84 -7.99
C HIS A 56 -15.29 17.55 -7.27
N VAL A 57 -14.62 16.86 -6.35
CA VAL A 57 -13.38 17.33 -5.73
C VAL A 57 -12.22 17.01 -6.67
N PRO A 58 -11.35 17.99 -7.00
CA PRO A 58 -10.18 17.74 -7.83
C PRO A 58 -9.25 16.72 -7.17
N LEU A 59 -8.80 15.72 -7.93
CA LEU A 59 -7.86 14.71 -7.48
C LEU A 59 -6.44 15.28 -7.39
N ASP A 60 -6.19 16.15 -6.41
CA ASP A 60 -4.86 16.69 -6.12
C ASP A 60 -4.06 15.69 -5.26
N TRP A 61 -2.85 15.34 -5.71
CA TRP A 61 -1.92 14.45 -5.02
C TRP A 61 -1.61 14.91 -3.58
N ARG A 62 -1.68 16.22 -3.32
CA ARG A 62 -1.47 16.81 -1.98
C ARG A 62 -2.50 16.32 -0.97
N ILE A 63 -3.75 16.11 -1.40
CA ILE A 63 -4.83 15.65 -0.53
C ILE A 63 -4.55 14.20 -0.11
N PHE A 64 -4.18 13.35 -1.07
CA PHE A 64 -3.81 11.96 -0.79
C PHE A 64 -2.58 11.86 0.10
N LEU A 65 -1.57 12.69 -0.13
CA LEU A 65 -0.38 12.76 0.72
C LEU A 65 -0.75 13.16 2.15
N ALA A 66 -1.58 14.19 2.33
CA ALA A 66 -2.03 14.64 3.65
C ALA A 66 -2.77 13.52 4.40
N LEU A 67 -3.71 12.84 3.73
CA LEU A 67 -4.43 11.69 4.28
C LEU A 67 -3.49 10.52 4.61
N GLY A 68 -2.50 10.25 3.75
CA GLY A 68 -1.49 9.22 3.99
C GLY A 68 -0.63 9.53 5.22
N ILE A 69 -0.15 10.77 5.37
CA ILE A 69 0.62 11.20 6.54
C ILE A 69 -0.21 11.05 7.83
N ILE A 70 -1.47 11.51 7.81
CA ILE A 70 -2.38 11.37 8.95
C ILE A 70 -2.58 9.89 9.30
N GLY A 71 -2.80 9.03 8.30
CA GLY A 71 -2.94 7.58 8.50
C GLY A 71 -1.69 6.92 9.10
N CYS A 72 -0.51 7.33 8.62
CA CYS A 72 0.77 6.82 9.12
C CYS A 72 1.02 7.26 10.58
N LEU A 73 0.75 8.53 10.91
CA LEU A 73 0.83 9.05 12.27
C LEU A 73 -0.15 8.37 13.21
N TYR A 74 -1.40 8.16 12.77
CA TYR A 74 -2.42 7.44 13.53
C TYR A 74 -2.00 6.00 13.83
N PHE A 75 -1.49 5.30 12.82
CA PHE A 75 -0.99 3.94 12.97
C PHE A 75 0.22 3.87 13.93
N ALA A 76 1.18 4.78 13.78
CA ALA A 76 2.34 4.86 14.67
C ALA A 76 1.96 5.17 16.12
N TYR A 77 0.98 6.06 16.34
CA TYR A 77 0.45 6.34 17.67
C TYR A 77 -0.19 5.09 18.31
N ARG A 78 -0.96 4.33 17.52
CA ARG A 78 -1.68 3.15 18.01
C ARG A 78 -0.77 1.93 18.22
N SER A 79 0.29 1.79 17.44
CA SER A 79 1.14 0.60 17.41
C SER A 79 2.40 0.71 18.29
N ARG A 80 2.50 1.73 19.16
CA ARG A 80 3.69 2.08 19.95
C ARG A 80 4.28 0.95 20.83
N ASN A 81 3.50 -0.08 21.18
CA ASN A 81 3.91 -1.11 22.15
C ASN A 81 3.92 -2.57 21.63
N GLU A 82 3.75 -2.83 20.33
CA GLU A 82 3.54 -4.21 19.82
C GLU A 82 4.51 -4.64 18.72
N PHE A 83 5.81 -4.39 18.90
CA PHE A 83 6.86 -4.95 18.04
C PHE A 83 7.15 -6.40 18.43
N ASN A 84 6.62 -7.36 17.66
CA ASN A 84 7.07 -8.75 17.68
C ASN A 84 7.04 -9.32 16.27
N PHE A 85 8.22 -9.60 15.73
CA PHE A 85 8.36 -10.20 14.41
C PHE A 85 8.07 -11.70 14.52
N SER A 86 6.85 -12.10 14.16
CA SER A 86 6.43 -13.50 14.09
C SER A 86 6.24 -13.88 12.63
N PHE A 87 7.07 -14.81 12.14
CA PHE A 87 6.90 -15.43 10.84
C PHE A 87 6.24 -16.79 11.06
N ASN A 88 4.98 -16.95 10.65
CA ASN A 88 4.26 -18.21 10.81
C ASN A 88 4.41 -19.07 9.54
N PRO A 89 5.08 -20.24 9.61
CA PRO A 89 5.35 -21.09 8.45
C PRO A 89 4.11 -21.80 7.88
N ASP A 90 3.03 -21.96 8.64
CA ASP A 90 1.79 -22.66 8.20
C ASP A 90 1.08 -22.01 7.01
N LYS A 91 1.39 -20.75 6.67
CA LYS A 91 0.81 -20.04 5.52
C LYS A 91 1.74 -20.02 4.30
N ALA A 92 2.82 -20.80 4.30
CA ALA A 92 3.86 -20.75 3.26
C ALA A 92 3.30 -20.94 1.83
N PHE A 93 2.26 -21.77 1.65
CA PHE A 93 1.61 -21.97 0.35
C PHE A 93 1.02 -20.67 -0.22
N PHE A 94 0.29 -19.90 0.60
CA PHE A 94 -0.29 -18.62 0.19
C PHE A 94 0.79 -17.56 -0.08
N HIS A 95 1.86 -17.56 0.71
CA HIS A 95 3.00 -16.67 0.47
C HIS A 95 3.71 -17.02 -0.85
N GLY A 96 3.86 -18.31 -1.16
CA GLY A 96 4.41 -18.80 -2.42
C GLY A 96 3.56 -18.44 -3.63
N ALA A 97 2.23 -18.60 -3.53
CA ALA A 97 1.31 -18.19 -4.60
C ALA A 97 1.35 -16.68 -4.86
N ALA A 98 1.37 -15.86 -3.79
CA ALA A 98 1.50 -14.41 -3.91
C ALA A 98 2.83 -14.00 -4.54
N LEU A 99 3.94 -14.67 -4.17
CA LEU A 99 5.26 -14.45 -4.76
C LEU A 99 5.27 -14.79 -6.26
N LEU A 100 4.65 -15.90 -6.64
CA LEU A 100 4.56 -16.32 -8.04
C LEU A 100 3.77 -15.31 -8.88
N ILE A 101 2.64 -14.83 -8.38
CA ILE A 101 1.85 -13.77 -9.04
C ILE A 101 2.68 -12.49 -9.17
N ALA A 102 3.41 -12.09 -8.13
CA ALA A 102 4.28 -10.92 -8.17
C ALA A 102 5.39 -11.06 -9.23
N ILE A 103 6.01 -12.25 -9.34
CA ILE A 103 7.04 -12.54 -10.35
C ILE A 103 6.46 -12.48 -11.76
N VAL A 104 5.27 -13.06 -11.99
CA VAL A 104 4.60 -13.01 -13.30
C VAL A 104 4.29 -11.57 -13.68
N MET A 105 3.71 -10.79 -12.77
CA MET A 105 3.43 -9.36 -12.99
C MET A 105 4.69 -8.57 -13.30
N LEU A 106 5.77 -8.80 -12.55
CA LEU A 106 7.07 -8.15 -12.79
C LEU A 106 7.62 -8.50 -14.18
N PHE A 107 7.53 -9.77 -14.57
CA PHE A 107 7.96 -10.23 -15.89
C PHE A 107 7.17 -9.54 -17.01
N THR A 108 5.85 -9.44 -16.86
CA THR A 108 4.97 -8.74 -17.81
C THR A 108 5.30 -7.25 -17.90
N TYR A 109 5.62 -6.59 -16.80
CA TYR A 109 6.04 -5.18 -16.84
C TYR A 109 7.41 -4.99 -17.50
N LEU A 110 8.39 -5.85 -17.19
CA LEU A 110 9.74 -5.74 -17.74
C LEU A 110 9.81 -6.03 -19.24
N HIS A 111 8.98 -6.97 -19.74
CA HIS A 111 9.03 -7.37 -21.15
C HIS A 111 7.89 -6.77 -21.98
N GLY A 112 6.71 -6.59 -21.39
CA GLY A 112 5.52 -6.11 -22.09
C GLY A 112 5.42 -4.58 -22.16
N ALA A 113 5.80 -3.86 -21.11
CA ALA A 113 5.63 -2.40 -21.07
C ALA A 113 6.54 -1.67 -22.08
N PHE A 114 7.74 -2.21 -22.35
CA PHE A 114 8.68 -1.64 -23.33
C PHE A 114 8.49 -2.16 -24.76
N SER A 115 7.56 -3.11 -24.98
CA SER A 115 7.32 -3.68 -26.30
C SER A 115 6.40 -2.81 -27.17
N TYR A 116 5.72 -1.82 -26.58
CA TYR A 116 4.91 -0.86 -27.31
C TYR A 116 5.70 0.42 -27.54
N PRO A 117 6.09 0.74 -28.80
CA PRO A 117 7.00 1.86 -29.10
C PRO A 117 6.41 3.26 -28.88
N TYR A 118 5.19 3.36 -28.36
CA TYR A 118 4.47 4.60 -28.14
C TYR A 118 4.19 4.90 -26.65
N LEU A 119 4.83 4.15 -25.74
CA LEU A 119 4.91 4.41 -24.30
C LEU A 119 6.39 4.58 -23.90
#